data_AF-A0A7S1CSA5-F1
#
_entry.id   AF-A0A7S1CSA5-F1
#
_cell.length_a   1.000
_cell.length_b   1.000
_cell.length_c   1.000
_cell.angle_alpha   90.00
_cell.angle_beta   90.00
_cell.angle_gamma   90.00
#
_symmetry.space_group_name_H-M   'P 1'
#
loop_
_entity.id
_entity.type
_entity.pdbx_description
1 polymer ?
#
loop_
_entity_poly.entity_id
_entity_poly.type
_entity_poly.pdbx_seq_one_letter_code
_entity_poly.pdbx_strand_id
1 'polypeptide(L)'
;AAVMAAVGFSFVLLSTPIIIPVLTFAVYAYTGGELSASRAFTALSLTAVMRFPFAFMAMGALQLIQANVALVRVRRLLMRSEVGALPPSPVPDAPIAFVDASFDWNKASGNPADSETLEPKRRGRGGGRGGRRGGA
;
A
#
# COMPACT_ATOMS: atom_id res chain seq x y z
N ALA A 1 -10.05 12.56 -8.71
CA ALA A 1 -10.12 11.77 -7.46
C ALA A 1 -8.90 11.99 -6.56
N ALA A 2 -7.66 11.70 -7.02
CA ALA A 2 -6.45 11.82 -6.19
C ALA A 2 -6.18 13.24 -5.66
N VAL A 3 -6.33 14.27 -6.50
CA VAL A 3 -6.17 15.68 -6.09
C VAL A 3 -7.20 16.07 -5.02
N MET A 4 -8.44 15.61 -5.13
CA MET A 4 -9.50 15.88 -4.16
C MET A 4 -9.22 15.22 -2.81
N ALA A 5 -8.68 13.99 -2.81
CA ALA A 5 -8.24 13.30 -1.60
C ALA A 5 -7.04 14.01 -0.94
N ALA A 6 -6.09 14.50 -1.74
CA ALA A 6 -4.95 15.26 -1.25
C ALA A 6 -5.38 16.58 -0.60
N VAL A 7 -6.26 17.34 -1.27
CA VAL A 7 -6.81 18.59 -0.73
C VAL A 7 -7.63 18.33 0.54
N GLY A 8 -8.44 17.28 0.58
CA GLY A 8 -9.19 16.89 1.78
C GLY A 8 -8.29 16.53 2.96
N PHE A 9 -7.22 15.77 2.71
CA PHE A 9 -6.24 15.43 3.73
C PHE A 9 -5.47 16.67 4.24
N SER A 10 -5.07 17.57 3.35
CA SER A 10 -4.46 18.85 3.73
C SER A 10 -5.38 19.71 4.59
N PHE A 11 -6.68 19.77 4.25
CA PHE A 11 -7.66 20.50 5.05
C PHE A 11 -7.75 19.95 6.48
N VAL A 12 -7.82 18.62 6.63
CA VAL A 12 -7.82 17.96 7.94
C VAL A 12 -6.53 18.28 8.71
N LEU A 13 -5.36 18.20 8.06
CA LEU A 13 -4.09 18.53 8.72
C LEU A 13 -3.99 20.00 9.16
N LEU A 14 -4.62 20.92 8.43
CA LEU A 14 -4.67 22.35 8.74
C LEU A 14 -5.70 22.69 9.83
N SER A 15 -6.83 21.99 9.88
CA SER A 15 -7.86 22.19 10.91
C SER A 15 -7.52 21.54 12.24
N THR A 16 -6.76 20.44 12.23
CA THR A 16 -6.30 19.69 13.41
C THR A 16 -5.71 20.58 14.52
N PRO A 17 -4.75 21.50 14.27
CA PRO A 17 -4.16 22.34 15.32
C PRO A 17 -5.14 23.33 15.96
N ILE A 18 -6.28 23.61 15.35
CA ILE A 18 -7.33 24.46 15.93
C ILE A 18 -8.30 23.59 16.75
N ILE A 19 -8.70 22.45 16.19
CA ILE A 19 -9.70 21.56 16.81
C ILE A 19 -9.15 20.91 18.09
N ILE A 20 -7.88 20.47 18.11
CA ILE A 20 -7.31 19.76 19.27
C ILE A 20 -7.31 20.63 20.53
N PRO A 21 -6.77 21.87 20.53
CA PRO A 21 -6.80 22.72 21.72
C PRO A 21 -8.23 23.09 22.14
N VAL A 22 -9.11 23.38 21.18
CA VAL A 22 -10.52 23.72 21.46
C VAL A 22 -11.22 22.57 22.18
N LEU A 23 -11.07 21.33 21.69
CA LEU A 23 -11.62 20.14 22.35
C LEU A 23 -11.01 19.92 23.73
N THR A 24 -9.69 20.07 23.85
CA THR A 24 -8.97 19.89 25.13
C THR A 24 -9.46 20.87 26.19
N PHE A 25 -9.61 22.15 25.83
CA PHE A 25 -10.13 23.18 26.72
C PHE A 25 -11.61 23.00 27.03
N ALA A 26 -12.42 22.61 26.04
CA ALA A 26 -13.85 22.34 26.26
C ALA A 26 -14.05 21.19 27.27
N VAL A 27 -13.31 20.09 27.13
CA VAL A 27 -13.37 18.97 28.07
C VAL A 27 -12.87 19.39 29.44
N TYR A 28 -11.74 20.11 29.52
CA TYR A 28 -11.18 20.56 30.80
C TYR A 28 -12.12 21.50 31.56
N ALA A 29 -12.78 22.42 30.85
CA ALA A 29 -13.81 23.30 31.41
C ALA A 29 -15.02 22.50 31.92
N TYR A 30 -15.49 21.51 31.14
CA TYR A 30 -16.63 20.68 31.53
C TYR A 30 -16.37 19.85 32.79
N THR A 31 -15.13 19.38 32.99
CA THR A 31 -14.73 18.67 34.21
C THR A 31 -14.54 19.58 35.45
N GLY A 32 -14.90 20.86 35.36
CA GLY A 32 -14.79 21.81 36.49
C GLY A 32 -13.38 22.37 36.70
N GLY A 33 -12.50 22.29 35.69
CA GLY A 33 -11.17 22.87 35.74
C GLY A 33 -11.20 24.39 35.52
N GLU A 34 -10.45 25.14 36.33
CA GLU A 34 -10.24 26.57 36.09
C GLU A 34 -9.27 26.79 34.90
N LEU A 35 -9.81 27.34 33.81
CA LEU A 35 -9.01 27.80 32.68
C LEU A 35 -8.35 29.15 33.01
N SER A 36 -7.10 29.09 33.51
CA SER A 36 -6.25 30.26 33.54
C SER A 36 -5.59 30.51 32.18
N ALA A 37 -5.37 31.78 31.83
CA ALA A 37 -4.67 32.16 30.60
C ALA A 37 -3.25 31.54 30.53
N SER A 38 -2.56 31.42 31.68
CA SER A 38 -1.25 30.79 31.77
C SER A 38 -1.28 29.31 31.34
N ARG A 39 -2.24 28.52 31.84
CA ARG A 39 -2.38 27.11 31.47
C ARG A 39 -2.78 26.94 30.01
N ALA A 40 -3.69 27.78 29.51
CA ALA A 40 -4.13 27.71 28.12
C ALA A 40 -2.98 28.01 27.15
N PHE A 41 -2.18 29.04 27.42
CA PHE A 41 -1.05 29.40 26.56
C PHE A 41 0.06 28.33 26.56
N THR A 42 0.35 27.75 27.72
CA THR A 42 1.30 26.62 27.81
C THR A 42 0.80 25.40 27.06
N ALA A 43 -0.48 25.02 27.22
CA ALA A 43 -1.06 23.88 26.52
C ALA A 43 -1.11 24.07 24.99
N LEU A 44 -1.45 25.28 24.53
CA LEU A 44 -1.39 25.65 23.10
C LEU A 44 0.02 25.46 22.54
N SER A 45 1.03 25.95 23.27
CA SER A 45 2.44 25.83 22.87
C SER A 45 2.87 24.36 22.81
N LEU A 46 2.52 23.56 23.82
CA LEU A 46 2.88 22.14 23.88
C LEU A 46 2.25 21.35 22.72
N THR A 47 0.98 21.63 22.42
CA THR A 47 0.24 21.01 21.31
C THR A 47 0.87 21.36 19.96
N ALA A 48 1.34 22.62 19.80
CA ALA A 48 2.00 23.06 18.58
C ALA A 48 3.32 22.34 18.31
N VAL A 49 4.14 22.09 19.36
CA VAL A 49 5.41 21.36 19.21
C VAL A 49 5.18 19.87 18.92
N MET A 50 4.19 19.26 19.60
CA MET A 50 3.85 17.84 19.43
C MET A 50 3.29 17.51 18.03
N ARG A 51 2.73 18.49 17.32
CA ARG A 51 2.14 18.31 15.99
C ARG A 51 3.11 17.70 14.98
N PHE A 52 4.32 18.22 14.91
CA PHE A 52 5.32 17.79 13.95
C PHE A 52 5.69 16.31 14.11
N PRO A 53 6.12 15.83 15.30
CA PRO A 53 6.45 14.42 15.48
C PRO A 53 5.26 13.49 15.22
N PHE A 54 4.03 13.89 15.56
CA PHE A 54 2.83 13.08 15.26
C PHE A 54 2.54 12.98 13.76
N ALA A 55 2.65 14.10 13.02
CA ALA A 55 2.49 14.09 11.57
C ALA A 55 3.59 13.27 10.89
N PHE A 56 4.84 13.41 11.33
CA PHE A 56 5.97 12.62 10.83
C PHE A 56 5.82 11.14 11.18
N MET A 57 5.27 10.79 12.34
CA MET A 57 5.01 9.40 12.71
C MET A 57 3.97 8.74 11.81
N ALA A 58 2.86 9.43 11.53
CA ALA A 58 1.83 8.92 10.60
C ALA A 58 2.39 8.75 9.18
N MET A 59 3.16 9.73 8.69
CA MET A 59 3.83 9.63 7.40
C MET A 59 4.87 8.50 7.37
N GLY A 60 5.65 8.35 8.43
CA GLY A 60 6.64 7.27 8.58
C GLY A 60 6.01 5.88 8.52
N ALA A 61 4.82 5.70 9.13
CA ALA A 61 4.08 4.45 9.05
C ALA A 61 3.65 4.12 7.61
N LEU A 62 3.18 5.11 6.85
CA LEU A 62 2.86 4.93 5.44
C LEU A 62 4.10 4.56 4.61
N GLN A 63 5.23 5.22 4.88
CA GLN A 63 6.50 4.90 4.22
C GLN A 63 6.96 3.48 4.53
N LEU A 64 6.75 3.00 5.77
CA LEU A 64 7.06 1.62 6.13
C LEU A 64 6.22 0.61 5.35
N ILE A 65 4.93 0.88 5.14
CA ILE A 65 4.06 0.02 4.32
C ILE A 65 4.57 -0.02 2.87
N GLN A 66 4.88 1.14 2.29
CA GLN A 66 5.42 1.22 0.92
C GLN A 66 6.77 0.50 0.80
N ALA A 67 7.66 0.68 1.78
CA ALA A 67 8.95 0.01 1.85
C ALA A 67 8.79 -1.52 1.93
N ASN A 68 7.85 -2.03 2.72
CA ASN A 68 7.56 -3.46 2.79
C ASN A 68 7.11 -4.02 1.43
N VAL A 69 6.22 -3.32 0.72
CA VAL A 69 5.80 -3.73 -0.63
C VAL A 69 6.98 -3.72 -1.60
N ALA A 70 7.84 -2.71 -1.53
CA ALA A 70 9.06 -2.64 -2.34
C ALA A 70 10.01 -3.81 -2.04
N LEU A 71 10.23 -4.12 -0.76
CA LEU A 71 11.07 -5.25 -0.33
C LEU A 71 10.53 -6.59 -0.83
N VAL A 72 9.21 -6.80 -0.79
CA VAL A 72 8.58 -8.02 -1.34
C VAL A 72 8.84 -8.16 -2.85
N ARG A 73 8.84 -7.04 -3.60
CA ARG A 73 9.14 -7.06 -5.04
C ARG A 73 10.60 -7.39 -5.31
N VAL A 74 11.52 -6.75 -4.58
CA VAL A 74 12.96 -7.03 -4.67
C VAL A 74 13.22 -8.49 -4.34
N ARG A 75 12.65 -8.98 -3.23
CA ARG A 75 12.75 -10.40 -2.86
C ARG A 75 12.25 -11.32 -3.96
N ARG A 76 11.09 -11.05 -4.57
CA ARG A 76 10.56 -11.86 -5.68
C ARG A 76 11.49 -11.85 -6.89
N LEU A 77 12.15 -10.74 -7.20
CA LEU A 77 13.11 -10.66 -8.29
C LEU A 77 14.34 -11.54 -8.00
N LEU A 78 14.93 -11.42 -6.81
CA LEU A 78 16.12 -12.18 -6.43
C LEU A 78 15.86 -13.69 -6.32
N MET A 79 14.62 -14.09 -6.03
CA MET A 79 14.23 -15.50 -5.92
C MET A 79 13.80 -16.12 -7.26
N ARG A 80 13.82 -15.37 -8.37
CA ARG A 80 13.52 -15.95 -9.68
C ARG A 80 14.61 -16.93 -10.09
N SER A 81 14.22 -17.97 -10.81
CA SER A 81 15.16 -18.92 -11.40
C SER A 81 16.11 -18.18 -12.34
N GLU A 82 17.40 -18.22 -12.04
CA GLU A 82 18.43 -17.70 -12.93
C GLU A 82 18.63 -18.65 -14.11
N VAL A 83 19.02 -18.09 -15.26
CA VAL A 83 19.45 -18.90 -16.40
C VAL A 83 20.82 -19.45 -16.04
N GLY A 84 20.93 -20.78 -15.95
CA GLY A 84 22.20 -21.45 -15.65
C GLY A 84 23.30 -21.05 -16.63
N ALA A 85 24.55 -21.18 -16.19
CA ALA A 85 25.71 -20.87 -17.02
C ALA A 85 25.61 -21.59 -18.37
N LEU A 86 25.74 -20.82 -19.45
CA LEU A 86 25.78 -21.40 -20.79
C LEU A 86 26.99 -22.33 -20.90
N PRO A 87 26.83 -23.53 -21.47
CA PRO A 87 27.98 -24.38 -21.72
C PRO A 87 28.97 -23.64 -22.65
N PRO A 88 30.29 -23.87 -22.50
CA PRO A 88 31.27 -23.29 -23.41
C PRO A 88 30.93 -23.66 -24.86
N SER A 89 30.99 -22.68 -25.76
CA SER A 89 30.66 -22.88 -27.18
C SER A 89 31.48 -24.03 -27.76
N PRO A 90 30.86 -25.09 -28.31
CA PRO A 90 31.61 -26.24 -28.82
C PRO A 90 32.39 -25.97 -30.11
N VAL A 91 32.29 -24.76 -30.71
CA VAL A 91 32.72 -24.55 -32.10
C VAL A 91 33.56 -23.27 -32.24
N PRO A 92 34.77 -23.34 -32.83
CA PRO A 92 35.64 -22.18 -33.04
C PRO A 92 35.13 -21.10 -34.01
N ASP A 93 34.04 -21.35 -34.75
CA ASP A 93 33.55 -20.41 -35.78
C ASP A 93 32.03 -20.60 -36.04
N ALA A 94 31.17 -19.81 -35.39
CA ALA A 94 29.72 -20.03 -35.36
C ALA A 94 28.89 -18.86 -35.97
N PRO A 95 28.20 -19.06 -37.12
CA PRO A 95 27.18 -18.13 -37.62
C PRO A 95 25.73 -18.40 -37.15
N ILE A 96 25.54 -19.35 -36.21
CA ILE A 96 24.33 -19.78 -35.45
C ILE A 96 23.47 -20.88 -36.12
N ALA A 97 23.23 -22.00 -35.43
CA ALA A 97 22.30 -23.07 -35.84
C ALA A 97 21.61 -23.75 -34.64
N PHE A 98 20.33 -24.13 -34.83
CA PHE A 98 19.50 -24.88 -33.88
C PHE A 98 19.02 -26.17 -34.56
N VAL A 99 19.21 -27.32 -33.92
CA VAL A 99 18.75 -28.64 -34.38
C VAL A 99 17.88 -29.23 -33.27
N ASP A 100 16.64 -29.62 -33.60
CA ASP A 100 15.64 -30.20 -32.68
C ASP A 100 15.44 -29.40 -31.37
N ALA A 101 15.51 -28.07 -31.46
CA ALA A 101 15.37 -27.19 -30.30
C ALA A 101 13.88 -26.89 -30.03
N SER A 102 13.43 -27.16 -28.80
CA SER A 102 12.11 -26.76 -28.29
C SER A 102 12.27 -25.80 -27.13
N PHE A 103 11.58 -24.66 -27.20
CA PHE A 103 11.59 -23.64 -26.17
C PHE A 103 10.17 -23.37 -25.69
N ASP A 104 10.02 -23.25 -24.38
CA ASP A 104 8.78 -22.85 -23.74
C ASP A 104 9.06 -21.68 -22.79
N TRP A 105 8.18 -20.68 -22.83
CA TRP A 105 8.26 -19.47 -22.01
C TRP A 105 7.71 -19.69 -20.59
N ASN A 106 6.78 -20.63 -20.42
CA ASN A 106 6.13 -20.94 -19.15
C ASN A 106 6.72 -22.22 -18.56
N LYS A 107 7.98 -22.16 -18.10
CA LYS A 107 8.43 -23.14 -17.12
C LYS A 107 7.62 -22.91 -15.85
N ALA A 108 6.84 -23.90 -15.43
CA ALA A 108 6.21 -23.91 -14.11
C ALA A 108 7.34 -23.92 -13.07
N SER A 109 7.82 -22.75 -12.69
CA SER A 109 8.77 -22.56 -11.62
C SER A 109 8.10 -23.08 -10.35
N GLY A 110 8.68 -24.12 -9.75
CA GLY A 110 8.21 -24.71 -8.49
C GLY A 110 8.38 -23.80 -7.27
N ASN A 111 8.37 -22.49 -7.48
CA ASN A 111 8.50 -21.49 -6.44
C ASN A 111 7.08 -21.07 -5.98
N PRO A 112 6.72 -21.25 -4.70
CA PRO A 112 5.39 -20.92 -4.20
C PRO A 112 5.02 -19.43 -4.31
N ALA A 113 5.98 -18.54 -4.64
CA ALA A 113 5.71 -17.12 -4.86
C ALA A 113 5.07 -16.79 -6.23
N ASP A 114 5.06 -17.76 -7.15
CA ASP A 114 4.61 -17.54 -8.53
C ASP A 114 3.12 -17.89 -8.68
N SER A 115 2.62 -18.77 -7.80
CA SER A 115 1.21 -19.18 -7.70
C SER A 115 0.29 -18.13 -7.06
N GLU A 116 0.82 -17.06 -6.44
CA GLU A 116 0.00 -16.09 -5.70
C GLU A 116 -0.47 -14.91 -6.55
N THR A 117 -0.10 -14.83 -7.83
CA THR A 117 -0.37 -13.63 -8.67
C THR A 117 -1.46 -13.77 -9.72
N LEU A 118 -2.21 -14.87 -9.77
CA LEU A 118 -3.30 -15.01 -10.74
C LEU A 118 -4.67 -14.90 -10.08
N GLU A 119 -5.17 -13.66 -10.19
CA GLU A 119 -6.58 -13.22 -10.24
C GLU A 119 -7.27 -12.74 -8.94
N PRO A 120 -7.84 -11.51 -8.94
CA PRO A 120 -8.84 -11.14 -7.96
C PRO A 120 -10.09 -11.99 -8.23
N LYS A 121 -10.45 -12.87 -7.29
CA LYS A 121 -11.68 -13.66 -7.29
C LYS A 121 -12.90 -12.76 -7.54
N ARG A 122 -13.32 -12.62 -8.80
CA ARG A 122 -14.58 -11.98 -9.18
C ARG A 122 -15.70 -12.81 -8.59
N ARG A 123 -16.20 -12.36 -7.44
CA ARG A 123 -17.33 -12.94 -6.73
C ARG A 123 -18.58 -12.81 -7.62
N GLY A 124 -18.87 -13.86 -8.39
CA GLY A 124 -20.10 -13.99 -9.15
C GLY A 124 -21.28 -13.88 -8.20
N ARG A 125 -22.05 -12.80 -8.35
CA ARG A 125 -23.31 -12.58 -7.65
C ARG A 125 -24.36 -13.52 -8.25
N GLY A 126 -24.57 -14.66 -7.61
CA GLY A 126 -25.73 -15.51 -7.87
C GLY A 126 -27.00 -14.70 -7.66
N GLY A 127 -27.81 -14.61 -8.71
CA GLY A 127 -29.14 -13.99 -8.68
C GLY A 127 -30.08 -14.84 -9.52
N GLY A 128 -30.67 -15.85 -8.89
CA GLY A 128 -31.81 -16.55 -9.47
C GLY A 128 -33.04 -15.64 -9.41
N ARG A 129 -33.78 -15.54 -10.53
CA ARG A 129 -35.22 -15.29 -10.53
C ARG A 129 -35.83 -15.78 -11.84
N GLY A 130 -36.77 -16.69 -11.69
CA GLY A 130 -37.40 -17.42 -12.79
C GLY A 130 -38.21 -16.55 -13.74
N GLY A 131 -38.21 -16.96 -15.00
CA GLY A 131 -39.10 -16.48 -16.05
C GLY A 131 -40.05 -17.60 -16.46
N ARG A 132 -41.29 -17.48 -16.01
CA ARG A 132 -42.45 -18.30 -16.39
C ARG A 132 -43.05 -17.73 -17.69
N ARG A 133 -43.02 -18.47 -18.79
CA ARG A 133 -43.82 -18.32 -20.05
C ARG A 133 -43.79 -19.70 -20.73
N GLY A 134 -44.85 -20.37 -21.19
CA GLY A 134 -46.20 -19.94 -21.57
C GLY A 134 -46.36 -20.00 -23.10
N GLY A 135 -47.09 -21.02 -23.61
CA GLY A 135 -47.58 -21.16 -25.00
C GLY A 135 -46.61 -21.85 -25.97
N ALA A 136 -46.98 -22.82 -26.80
CA ALA A 136 -48.28 -23.30 -27.27
C ALA A 136 -48.22 -24.81 -27.55
#